data_AF-A0A014MVL6-F1
#
_entry.id   AF-A0A014MVL6-F1
#
_cell.length_a   1.000
_cell.length_b   1.000
_cell.length_c   1.000
_cell.angle_alpha   90.00
_cell.angle_beta   90.00
_cell.angle_gamma   90.00
#
_symmetry.space_group_name_H-M   'P 1'
#
loop_
_entity.id
_entity.type
_entity.pdbx_description
1 polymer ?
#
loop_
_entity_poly.entity_id
_entity_poly.type
_entity_poly.pdbx_seq_one_letter_code
_entity_poly.pdbx_strand_id
1 'polypeptide(L)'
;MHHVKRSVLTSNATVGRFDEVCTVTRTAPKDTSDLQCQITLSLPEGRITVQRVFTITSAGPGDLTLAITGGTGRYRTAHGYMHAVNTSDTETQLTVHLIR
;
A
#
# COMPACT_ATOMS: atom_id res chain seq x y z
N MET A 1 -8.57 12.59 6.84
CA MET A 1 -8.54 11.13 6.63
C MET A 1 -8.85 10.89 5.17
N HIS A 2 -7.94 10.24 4.44
CA HIS A 2 -8.10 9.99 3.00
C HIS A 2 -8.30 8.49 2.76
N HIS A 3 -9.30 8.15 1.95
CA HIS A 3 -9.67 6.77 1.62
C HIS A 3 -9.52 6.52 0.13
N VAL A 4 -8.78 5.48 -0.24
CA VAL A 4 -8.59 5.08 -1.64
C VAL A 4 -8.99 3.62 -1.81
N LYS A 5 -9.77 3.33 -2.87
CA LYS A 5 -10.13 1.96 -3.26
C LYS A 5 -9.77 1.73 -4.71
N ARG A 6 -9.02 0.67 -5.00
CA ARG A 6 -8.59 0.30 -6.36
C ARG A 6 -8.68 -1.21 -6.57
N SER A 7 -8.79 -1.64 -7.82
CA SER A 7 -8.65 -3.06 -8.18
C SER A 7 -7.17 -3.46 -8.17
N VAL A 8 -6.88 -4.67 -7.72
CA VAL A 8 -5.56 -5.29 -7.90
C VAL A 8 -5.61 -6.11 -9.17
N LEU A 9 -4.67 -5.85 -10.09
CA LEU A 9 -4.60 -6.52 -11.39
C LEU A 9 -3.36 -7.43 -11.46
N THR A 10 -3.50 -8.58 -12.12
CA THR A 10 -2.36 -9.36 -12.67
C THR A 10 -2.66 -9.71 -14.11
N SER A 11 -1.73 -9.44 -15.02
CA SER A 11 -1.93 -9.65 -16.47
C SER A 11 -3.27 -9.08 -16.98
N ASN A 12 -3.63 -7.87 -16.53
CA ASN A 12 -4.89 -7.16 -16.80
C ASN A 12 -6.18 -7.81 -16.26
N ALA A 13 -6.09 -8.88 -15.47
CA ALA A 13 -7.24 -9.47 -14.79
C ALA A 13 -7.34 -8.99 -13.35
N THR A 14 -8.54 -8.60 -12.91
CA THR A 14 -8.79 -8.26 -11.50
C THR A 14 -8.65 -9.51 -10.62
N VAL A 15 -7.72 -9.46 -9.67
CA VAL A 15 -7.44 -10.53 -8.71
C VAL A 15 -7.60 -10.10 -7.27
N GLY A 16 -8.16 -8.92 -7.04
CA GLY A 16 -8.43 -8.46 -5.69
C GLY A 16 -8.77 -6.99 -5.62
N ARG A 17 -8.78 -6.50 -4.39
CA ARG A 17 -9.07 -5.11 -4.05
C ARG A 17 -8.00 -4.55 -3.13
N PHE A 18 -7.61 -3.33 -3.40
CA PHE A 18 -6.72 -2.52 -2.60
C PHE A 18 -7.57 -1.46 -1.87
N ASP A 19 -7.50 -1.45 -0.55
CA ASP A 19 -8.12 -0.42 0.29
C ASP A 19 -7.05 0.27 1.13
N GLU A 20 -7.05 1.60 1.14
CA GLU A 20 -6.08 2.41 1.88
C GLU A 20 -6.77 3.46 2.73
N VAL A 21 -6.19 3.67 3.93
CA VAL A 21 -6.52 4.77 4.82
C VAL A 21 -5.23 5.47 5.22
N CYS A 22 -5.18 6.79 5.02
CA CYS A 22 -4.06 7.63 5.42
C CYS A 22 -4.48 8.76 6.36
N THR A 23 -3.63 8.99 7.36
CA THR A 23 -3.71 10.10 8.30
C THR A 23 -2.49 10.99 8.12
N VAL A 24 -2.72 12.29 7.92
CA VAL A 24 -1.66 13.30 7.97
C VAL A 24 -1.22 13.45 9.42
N THR A 25 0.05 13.17 9.69
CA THR A 25 0.64 13.22 11.03
C THR A 25 1.46 14.49 11.25
N ARG A 26 1.95 15.11 10.18
CA ARG A 26 2.64 16.41 10.20
C ARG A 26 2.40 17.14 8.88
N THR A 27 2.16 18.44 8.96
CA THR A 27 2.22 19.36 7.82
C THR A 27 3.50 20.19 7.91
N ALA A 28 4.13 20.48 6.78
CA ALA A 28 5.33 21.30 6.70
C ALA A 28 5.29 22.24 5.47
N PRO A 29 6.12 23.30 5.43
CA PRO A 29 6.19 24.21 4.30
C PRO A 29 6.56 23.50 2.98
N LYS A 30 6.31 24.15 1.84
CA LYS A 30 6.64 23.67 0.47
C LYS A 30 5.93 22.36 0.07
N ASP A 31 4.64 22.25 0.37
CA ASP A 31 3.79 21.12 -0.02
C ASP A 31 4.31 19.76 0.45
N THR A 32 4.90 19.74 1.65
CA THR A 32 5.39 18.53 2.30
C THR A 32 4.51 18.13 3.47
N SER A 33 4.24 16.83 3.61
CA SER A 33 3.45 16.29 4.73
C SER A 33 3.86 14.87 5.05
N ASP A 34 3.79 14.48 6.31
CA ASP A 34 4.01 13.09 6.71
C ASP A 34 2.68 12.37 6.83
N LEU A 35 2.59 11.19 6.24
CA LEU A 35 1.42 10.34 6.24
C LEU A 35 1.72 9.05 6.97
N GLN A 36 0.82 8.64 7.86
CA GLN A 36 0.75 7.28 8.36
C GLN A 36 -0.42 6.58 7.67
N CYS A 37 -0.12 5.46 7.01
CA CYS A 37 -1.12 4.77 6.20
C CYS A 37 -1.19 3.28 6.52
N GLN A 38 -2.41 2.76 6.52
CA GLN A 38 -2.72 1.35 6.59
C GLN A 38 -3.43 0.92 5.28
N ILE A 39 -2.98 -0.18 4.70
CA ILE A 39 -3.57 -0.78 3.49
C ILE A 39 -4.04 -2.20 3.80
N THR A 40 -5.12 -2.60 3.13
CA THR A 40 -5.56 -3.99 3.03
C THR A 40 -5.61 -4.41 1.56
N LEU A 41 -4.86 -5.47 1.22
CA LEU A 41 -5.05 -6.23 -0.01
C LEU A 41 -6.04 -7.36 0.25
N SER A 42 -7.20 -7.33 -0.41
CA SER A 42 -8.19 -8.41 -0.37
C SER A 42 -8.06 -9.26 -1.62
N LEU A 43 -7.53 -10.47 -1.46
CA LEU A 43 -7.30 -11.45 -2.52
C LEU A 43 -8.26 -12.65 -2.34
N PRO A 44 -8.48 -13.49 -3.37
CA PRO A 44 -9.35 -14.67 -3.27
C PRO A 44 -9.00 -15.61 -2.11
N GLU A 45 -7.70 -15.80 -1.85
CA GLU A 45 -7.22 -16.74 -0.84
C GLU A 45 -7.04 -16.12 0.55
N GLY A 46 -7.33 -14.83 0.72
CA GLY A 46 -7.22 -14.15 2.02
C GLY A 46 -6.83 -12.67 1.90
N ARG A 47 -6.52 -12.07 3.05
CA ARG A 47 -6.12 -10.66 3.13
C ARG A 47 -4.67 -10.51 3.58
N ILE A 48 -4.03 -9.44 3.14
CA ILE A 48 -2.73 -8.98 3.63
C ILE A 48 -2.90 -7.54 4.08
N THR A 49 -2.48 -7.23 5.30
CA THR A 49 -2.44 -5.86 5.82
C THR A 49 -1.01 -5.36 5.84
N VAL A 50 -0.81 -4.14 5.37
CA VAL A 50 0.49 -3.46 5.43
C VAL A 50 0.35 -2.09 6.06
N GLN A 51 1.42 -1.59 6.65
CA GLN A 51 1.49 -0.25 7.23
C GLN A 51 2.79 0.44 6.83
N ARG A 52 2.75 1.77 6.76
CA ARG A 52 3.94 2.61 6.61
C ARG A 52 3.74 4.03 7.13
N VAL A 53 4.86 4.71 7.33
CA VAL A 53 4.95 6.18 7.47
C VAL A 53 5.89 6.69 6.38
N PHE A 54 5.50 7.77 5.68
CA PHE A 54 6.32 8.39 4.65
C PHE A 54 6.01 9.88 4.50
N THR A 55 6.95 10.63 3.95
CA THR A 55 6.76 12.03 3.56
C THR A 55 6.26 12.08 2.11
N ILE A 56 5.18 12.83 1.87
CA ILE A 56 4.71 13.19 0.53
C ILE A 56 5.19 14.59 0.18
N THR A 57 5.54 14.81 -1.08
CA THR A 57 5.84 16.12 -1.67
C THR A 57 4.86 16.43 -2.80
N SER A 58 4.96 17.60 -3.43
CA SER A 58 4.20 17.91 -4.65
C SER A 58 4.47 16.94 -5.81
N ALA A 59 5.62 16.26 -5.83
CA ALA A 59 5.93 15.19 -6.79
C ALA A 59 5.32 13.83 -6.42
N GLY A 60 4.56 13.74 -5.32
CA GLY A 60 4.02 12.51 -4.78
C GLY A 60 4.98 11.82 -3.81
N PRO A 61 4.70 10.55 -3.45
CA PRO A 61 5.42 9.83 -2.41
C PRO A 61 6.71 9.13 -2.88
N GLY A 62 7.00 9.13 -4.20
CA GLY A 62 8.05 8.30 -4.78
C GLY A 62 7.77 6.79 -4.61
N ASP A 63 8.83 5.99 -4.75
CA ASP A 63 8.77 4.54 -4.49
C ASP A 63 8.72 4.26 -2.99
N LEU A 64 7.89 3.30 -2.60
CA LEU A 64 7.62 3.01 -1.20
C LEU A 64 7.89 1.54 -0.85
N THR A 65 8.42 1.32 0.35
CA THR A 65 8.47 0.00 0.99
C THR A 65 7.57 0.01 2.22
N LEU A 66 6.71 -1.00 2.32
CA LEU A 66 5.67 -1.10 3.33
C LEU A 66 5.85 -2.39 4.12
N ALA A 67 5.73 -2.33 5.45
CA ALA A 67 5.82 -3.51 6.29
C ALA A 67 4.51 -4.30 6.23
N ILE A 68 4.59 -5.62 6.06
CA ILE A 68 3.46 -6.52 6.24
C ILE A 68 3.23 -6.67 7.74
N THR A 69 2.02 -6.34 8.19
CA THR A 69 1.64 -6.34 9.61
C THR A 69 0.64 -7.43 9.97
N GLY A 70 0.12 -8.16 8.98
CA GLY A 70 -0.76 -9.29 9.22
C GLY A 70 -1.41 -9.84 7.96
N GLY A 71 -2.20 -10.90 8.15
CA GLY A 71 -2.98 -11.50 7.08
C GLY A 71 -4.01 -12.50 7.57
N THR A 72 -4.85 -12.97 6.64
CA THR A 72 -5.88 -13.99 6.89
C THR A 72 -5.87 -15.05 5.78
N GLY A 73 -6.61 -16.15 5.97
CA GLY A 73 -6.67 -17.22 4.96
C GLY A 73 -5.29 -17.81 4.69
N ARG A 74 -4.89 -17.99 3.43
CA ARG A 74 -3.56 -18.48 3.07
C ARG A 74 -2.42 -17.62 3.67
N TYR A 75 -2.67 -16.33 3.85
CA TYR A 75 -1.69 -15.34 4.31
C TYR A 75 -1.69 -15.15 5.84
N ARG A 76 -2.32 -16.04 6.62
CA ARG A 76 -2.44 -15.93 8.09
C ARG A 76 -1.12 -15.78 8.86
N THR A 77 0.00 -16.19 8.27
CA THR A 77 1.35 -16.10 8.86
C THR A 77 2.27 -15.23 8.00
N ALA A 78 1.70 -14.30 7.23
CA ALA A 78 2.47 -13.45 6.33
C ALA A 78 3.35 -12.47 7.12
N HIS A 79 4.65 -12.51 6.81
CA HIS A 79 5.66 -11.54 7.25
C HIS A 79 6.44 -11.06 6.03
N GLY A 80 7.12 -9.93 6.15
CA GLY A 80 7.94 -9.34 5.09
C GLY A 80 7.49 -7.94 4.72
N TYR A 81 7.58 -7.61 3.44
CA TYR A 81 7.35 -6.24 2.96
C TYR A 81 6.71 -6.22 1.56
N MET A 82 6.15 -5.08 1.20
CA MET A 82 5.64 -4.79 -0.14
C MET A 82 6.38 -3.58 -0.72
N HIS A 83 6.82 -3.69 -1.97
CA HIS A 83 7.28 -2.55 -2.76
C HIS A 83 6.13 -1.99 -3.60
N ALA A 84 6.02 -0.68 -3.65
CA ALA A 84 5.09 0.05 -4.49
C ALA A 84 5.88 1.05 -5.35
N VAL A 85 5.80 0.87 -6.66
CA VAL A 85 6.47 1.72 -7.66
C VAL A 85 5.38 2.36 -8.52
N ASN A 86 5.30 3.69 -8.55
CA ASN A 86 4.35 4.38 -9.42
C ASN A 86 4.88 4.33 -10.85
N THR A 87 4.14 3.68 -11.74
CA THR A 87 4.51 3.55 -13.17
C THR A 87 3.84 4.62 -14.03
N SER A 88 2.79 5.26 -13.50
CA SER A 88 2.13 6.45 -14.06
C SER A 88 1.36 7.20 -12.98
N ASP A 89 0.66 8.28 -13.34
CA ASP A 89 -0.21 9.03 -12.41
C ASP A 89 -1.38 8.20 -11.85
N THR A 90 -1.76 7.12 -12.54
CA THR A 90 -2.93 6.29 -12.19
C THR A 90 -2.58 4.84 -11.87
N GLU A 91 -1.33 4.42 -12.09
CA GLU A 91 -0.91 3.04 -11.95
C GLU A 91 0.28 2.90 -10.99
N THR A 92 0.18 1.91 -10.10
CA THR A 92 1.22 1.54 -9.15
C THR A 92 1.46 0.05 -9.24
N GLN A 93 2.68 -0.35 -9.56
CA GLN A 93 3.09 -1.74 -9.50
C GLN A 93 3.39 -2.13 -8.05
N LEU A 94 2.69 -3.16 -7.58
CA LEU A 94 2.85 -3.71 -6.24
C LEU A 94 3.57 -5.06 -6.30
N THR A 95 4.68 -5.20 -5.56
CA THR A 95 5.39 -6.47 -5.41
C THR A 95 5.42 -6.88 -3.94
N VAL A 96 4.83 -8.03 -3.61
CA VAL A 96 4.74 -8.54 -2.23
C VAL A 96 5.82 -9.59 -1.99
N HIS A 97 6.70 -9.34 -1.02
CA HIS A 97 7.76 -10.25 -0.60
C HIS A 97 7.37 -10.89 0.74
N LEU A 98 6.99 -12.17 0.69
CA LEU A 98 6.66 -12.96 1.87
C LEU A 98 7.90 -13.70 2.37
N ILE A 99 8.19 -13.55 3.67
CA ILE A 99 9.26 -14.26 4.37
C ILE A 99 8.61 -15.32 5.28
N ARG A 100 9.24 -16.50 5.36
CA ARG A 100 8.79 -17.62 6.19
C ARG A 100 9.38 -17.56 7.59
#